data_AF-A0A3B9FYG1-F1
#
_entry.id   AF-A0A3B9FYG1-F1
#
_cell.length_a   1.000
_cell.length_b   1.000
_cell.length_c   1.000
_cell.angle_alpha   90.00
_cell.angle_beta   90.00
_cell.angle_gamma   90.00
#
_symmetry.space_group_name_H-M   'P 1'
#
loop_
_entity.id
_entity.type
_entity.pdbx_description
1 polymer ?
#
loop_
_entity_poly.entity_id
_entity_poly.type
_entity_poly.pdbx_seq_one_letter_code
_entity_poly.pdbx_strand_id
1 'polypeptide(L)'
;NCINIGTDLGLPTVGQVIFLLATQVVAFAGSLVFARLSKKYDTVTLILICIVGYFCVCIYALTLKSLLDFGILAFGVGCFQGSIQSLSRSYFSKIIPAENSGEYFGIYDIFAKGASFLGSAVIAWVKLAGGTINIAVASLAVFFMLGFVFLKLADKQPMKNAEQ
;
A
#
# COMPACT_ATOMS: atom_id res chain seq x y z
N ASN A 1 14.37 -14.99 -14.55
CA ASN A 1 15.78 -14.69 -14.92
C ASN A 1 16.31 -13.52 -14.07
N CYS A 2 16.19 -13.63 -12.74
CA CYS A 2 16.33 -12.50 -11.81
C CYS A 2 17.69 -12.46 -11.10
N ILE A 3 18.63 -13.31 -11.54
CA ILE A 3 19.98 -13.41 -10.97
C ILE A 3 20.94 -12.46 -11.71
N ASN A 4 20.65 -12.10 -12.97
CA ASN A 4 21.59 -11.34 -13.80
C ASN A 4 21.51 -9.82 -13.58
N ILE A 5 20.39 -9.28 -13.09
CA ILE A 5 20.18 -7.82 -12.96
C ILE A 5 20.93 -7.22 -11.75
N GLY A 6 21.20 -8.03 -10.72
CA GLY A 6 21.92 -7.59 -9.52
C GLY A 6 23.43 -7.49 -9.71
N THR A 7 23.98 -8.19 -10.71
CA THR A 7 25.43 -8.29 -10.92
C THR A 7 26.01 -7.08 -11.66
N ASP A 8 25.21 -6.38 -12.48
CA ASP A 8 25.67 -5.27 -13.32
C ASP A 8 25.73 -3.90 -12.61
N LEU A 9 25.21 -3.76 -11.38
CA LEU A 9 25.10 -2.48 -10.67
C LEU A 9 26.07 -2.26 -9.51
N GLY A 10 26.92 -3.25 -9.18
CA GLY A 10 27.96 -3.12 -8.14
C GLY A 10 27.45 -2.84 -6.72
N LEU A 11 26.13 -2.86 -6.51
CA LEU A 11 25.49 -2.83 -5.20
C LEU A 11 25.18 -4.28 -4.82
N PRO A 12 25.51 -4.74 -3.59
CA PRO A 12 25.24 -6.12 -3.21
C PRO A 12 23.73 -6.35 -3.27
N THR A 13 23.27 -7.19 -4.20
CA THR A 13 21.88 -7.68 -4.32
C THR A 13 21.33 -8.13 -2.95
N VAL A 14 22.22 -8.61 -2.09
CA VAL A 14 21.98 -8.94 -0.68
C VAL A 14 21.40 -7.75 0.11
N GLY A 15 21.93 -6.54 -0.06
CA GLY A 15 21.44 -5.34 0.64
C GLY A 15 20.01 -4.98 0.26
N GLN A 16 19.66 -5.05 -1.02
CA GLN A 16 18.28 -4.80 -1.47
C GLN A 16 17.29 -5.83 -0.90
N VAL A 17 17.68 -7.11 -0.88
CA VAL A 17 16.87 -8.18 -0.28
C VAL A 17 16.72 -7.97 1.23
N ILE A 18 17.77 -7.55 1.93
CA ILE A 18 17.70 -7.23 3.37
C ILE A 18 16.68 -6.10 3.62
N PHE A 19 16.70 -5.03 2.82
CA PHE A 19 15.71 -3.96 2.96
C PHE A 19 14.28 -4.44 2.69
N LEU A 20 14.08 -5.30 1.69
CA LEU A 20 12.77 -5.89 1.41
C LEU A 20 12.26 -6.69 2.61
N LEU A 21 13.11 -7.53 3.21
CA LEU A 21 12.75 -8.29 4.41
C LEU A 21 12.50 -7.39 5.62
N ALA A 22 13.34 -6.36 5.82
CA ALA A 22 13.17 -5.38 6.89
C ALA A 22 11.85 -4.62 6.75
N THR A 23 11.43 -4.31 5.53
CA THR A 23 10.15 -3.65 5.22
C THR A 23 8.98 -4.46 5.78
N GLN A 24 9.04 -5.79 5.75
CA GLN A 24 7.97 -6.64 6.30
C GLN A 24 7.88 -6.55 7.82
N VAL A 25 9.02 -6.50 8.51
CA VAL A 25 9.08 -6.31 9.97
C VAL A 25 8.53 -4.94 10.35
N VAL A 26 8.93 -3.90 9.61
CA VAL A 26 8.41 -2.53 9.79
C VAL A 26 6.92 -2.47 9.50
N ALA A 27 6.44 -3.18 8.47
CA ALA A 27 5.02 -3.24 8.14
C ALA A 27 4.20 -3.85 9.27
N PHE A 28 4.69 -4.94 9.87
CA PHE A 28 4.07 -5.52 11.04
C PHE A 28 4.03 -4.53 12.21
N ALA A 29 5.16 -3.88 12.53
CA ALA A 29 5.23 -2.90 13.60
C ALA A 29 4.30 -1.70 13.38
N GLY A 30 4.31 -1.13 12.17
CA GLY A 30 3.44 -0.02 11.77
C GLY A 30 1.97 -0.41 11.88
N SER A 31 1.60 -1.59 11.35
CA SER A 31 0.23 -2.10 11.43
C SER A 31 -0.27 -2.20 12.87
N LEU A 32 0.59 -2.58 13.83
CA LEU A 32 0.21 -2.71 15.23
C LEU A 32 0.00 -1.35 15.90
N VAL A 33 0.84 -0.36 15.58
CA VAL A 33 0.69 1.02 16.07
C VAL A 33 -0.63 1.62 15.57
N PHE A 34 -0.89 1.54 14.27
CA PHE A 34 -2.12 2.06 13.67
C PHE A 34 -3.36 1.27 14.08
N ALA A 35 -3.26 -0.04 14.29
CA ALA A 35 -4.36 -0.85 14.83
C ALA A 35 -4.71 -0.50 16.29
N ARG A 36 -3.73 -0.06 17.10
CA ARG A 36 -4.03 0.51 18.42
C ARG A 36 -4.69 1.88 18.29
N LEU A 37 -4.24 2.69 17.34
CA LEU A 37 -4.76 4.03 17.11
C LEU A 37 -6.22 4.00 16.59
N SER A 38 -6.58 3.00 15.78
CA SER A 38 -7.94 2.78 15.28
C SER A 38 -8.97 2.39 16.35
N LYS A 39 -8.53 2.14 17.59
CA LYS A 39 -9.45 1.98 18.73
C LYS A 39 -9.96 3.32 19.27
N LYS A 40 -9.18 4.39 19.09
CA LYS A 40 -9.52 5.75 19.57
C LYS A 40 -10.04 6.66 18.46
N TYR A 41 -9.62 6.42 17.23
CA TYR A 41 -9.95 7.24 16.07
C TYR A 41 -10.70 6.43 15.01
N ASP A 42 -11.44 7.13 14.16
CA ASP A 42 -12.17 6.50 13.07
C ASP A 42 -11.23 5.78 12.08
N THR A 43 -11.62 4.56 11.69
CA THR A 43 -10.75 3.69 10.87
C THR A 43 -10.57 4.25 9.46
N VAL A 44 -11.59 4.88 8.87
CA VAL A 44 -11.52 5.50 7.53
C VAL A 44 -10.58 6.69 7.56
N THR A 45 -10.68 7.52 8.60
CA THR A 45 -9.77 8.66 8.77
C THR A 45 -8.31 8.22 8.85
N LEU A 46 -8.02 7.12 9.56
CA LEU A 46 -6.65 6.59 9.64
C LEU A 46 -6.16 6.07 8.28
N ILE A 47 -7.02 5.37 7.53
CA ILE A 47 -6.68 4.91 6.18
C ILE A 47 -6.36 6.11 5.28
N LEU A 48 -7.15 7.19 5.33
CA LEU A 48 -6.88 8.42 4.58
C LEU A 48 -5.53 9.04 4.94
N ILE A 49 -5.19 9.13 6.24
CA ILE A 49 -3.89 9.63 6.70
C ILE A 49 -2.76 8.76 6.13
N CYS A 50 -2.91 7.43 6.16
CA CYS A 50 -1.92 6.52 5.58
C CYS A 50 -1.76 6.73 4.07
N ILE A 51 -2.85 6.92 3.32
CA ILE A 51 -2.81 7.18 1.87
C ILE A 51 -2.06 8.50 1.58
N VAL A 52 -2.33 9.56 2.35
CA VAL A 52 -1.62 10.84 2.22
C VAL A 52 -0.13 10.67 2.55
N GLY A 53 0.19 9.93 3.62
CA GLY A 53 1.57 9.58 3.96
C GLY A 53 2.27 8.83 2.84
N TYR A 54 1.58 7.84 2.23
CA TYR A 54 2.11 7.08 1.10
C TYR A 54 2.33 7.96 -0.14
N PHE A 55 1.44 8.90 -0.41
CA PHE A 55 1.60 9.86 -1.49
C PHE A 55 2.85 10.73 -1.31
N CYS A 56 3.11 11.22 -0.09
CA CYS A 56 4.36 11.93 0.22
C CYS A 56 5.60 11.04 0.01
N VAL A 57 5.54 9.76 0.38
CA VAL A 57 6.62 8.81 0.14
C VAL A 57 6.84 8.58 -1.37
N CYS A 58 5.78 8.52 -2.17
CA CYS A 58 5.89 8.44 -3.63
C CYS A 58 6.55 9.69 -4.24
N ILE A 59 6.26 10.89 -3.72
CA ILE A 59 6.94 12.11 -4.16
C ILE A 59 8.43 12.07 -3.79
N TYR A 60 8.75 11.64 -2.56
CA TYR A 60 10.13 11.46 -2.12
C TYR A 60 10.89 10.40 -2.95
N ALA A 61 10.18 9.39 -3.48
CA ALA A 61 10.76 8.40 -4.38
C ALA A 61 11.30 8.99 -5.69
N LEU A 62 10.81 10.16 -6.12
CA LEU A 62 11.33 10.83 -7.32
C LEU A 62 12.75 11.36 -7.12
N THR A 63 13.12 11.70 -5.89
CA THR A 63 14.43 12.27 -5.53
C THR A 63 15.46 11.21 -5.14
N LEU A 64 15.16 9.92 -5.31
CA LEU A 64 16.03 8.82 -4.88
C LEU A 64 17.38 8.85 -5.62
N LYS A 65 18.48 9.00 -4.87
CA LYS A 65 19.85 9.00 -5.43
C LYS A 65 20.81 8.08 -4.67
N SER A 66 20.50 7.69 -3.43
CA SER A 66 21.38 6.90 -2.57
C SER A 66 20.69 5.72 -1.86
N LEU A 67 21.50 4.79 -1.33
CA LEU A 67 21.04 3.63 -0.54
C LEU A 67 20.35 4.03 0.77
N LEU A 68 20.78 5.15 1.38
CA LEU A 68 20.10 5.70 2.56
C LEU A 68 18.70 6.21 2.23
N ASP A 69 18.52 6.86 1.07
CA ASP A 69 17.19 7.30 0.61
C ASP A 69 16.26 6.10 0.39
N PHE A 70 16.81 5.01 -0.15
CA PHE A 70 16.06 3.76 -0.32
C PHE A 70 15.64 3.15 1.03
N GLY A 71 16.51 3.19 2.05
CA GLY A 71 16.18 2.71 3.39
C GLY A 71 15.06 3.50 4.07
N ILE A 72 15.11 4.83 3.98
CA ILE A 72 14.05 5.72 4.52
C ILE A 72 12.73 5.46 3.79
N LEU A 73 12.78 5.32 2.47
CA LEU A 73 11.61 5.00 1.65
C LEU A 73 11.03 3.63 2.03
N ALA A 74 11.87 2.60 2.15
CA ALA A 74 11.45 1.26 2.55
C ALA A 74 10.78 1.25 3.92
N PHE A 75 11.32 2.01 4.88
CA PHE A 75 10.70 2.17 6.20
C PHE A 75 9.32 2.83 6.11
N GLY A 76 9.20 3.94 5.38
CA GLY A 76 7.93 4.64 5.17
C GLY A 76 6.89 3.76 4.47
N VAL A 77 7.27 3.13 3.37
CA VAL A 77 6.44 2.18 2.62
C VAL A 77 5.96 1.06 3.53
N GLY A 78 6.86 0.40 4.27
CA GLY A 78 6.49 -0.70 5.16
C GLY A 78 5.44 -0.26 6.17
N CYS A 79 5.70 0.84 6.88
CA CYS A 79 4.81 1.36 7.91
C CYS A 79 3.38 1.60 7.39
N PHE A 80 3.24 2.28 6.25
CA PHE A 80 1.93 2.58 5.68
C PHE A 80 1.29 1.38 4.98
N GLN A 81 2.07 0.55 4.28
CA GLN A 81 1.58 -0.65 3.58
C GLN A 81 0.93 -1.63 4.56
N GLY A 82 1.60 -1.93 5.68
CA GLY A 82 1.06 -2.81 6.72
C GLY A 82 -0.17 -2.21 7.41
N SER A 83 -0.17 -0.90 7.64
CA SER A 83 -1.28 -0.19 8.29
C SER A 83 -2.53 -0.14 7.41
N ILE A 84 -2.41 0.22 6.13
CA ILE A 84 -3.56 0.22 5.21
C ILE A 84 -4.12 -1.20 5.07
N GLN A 85 -3.25 -2.20 4.95
CA GLN A 85 -3.67 -3.58 4.77
C GLN A 85 -4.44 -4.13 5.99
N SER A 86 -3.99 -3.81 7.21
CA SER A 86 -4.67 -4.24 8.44
C SER A 86 -5.96 -3.44 8.69
N LEU A 87 -5.93 -2.12 8.52
CA LEU A 87 -7.08 -1.25 8.76
C LEU A 87 -8.19 -1.49 7.74
N SER A 88 -7.87 -1.66 6.46
CA SER A 88 -8.86 -1.97 5.41
C SER A 88 -9.61 -3.26 5.73
N ARG A 89 -8.88 -4.31 6.12
CA ARG A 89 -9.50 -5.59 6.52
C ARG A 89 -10.36 -5.43 7.77
N SER A 90 -9.89 -4.68 8.77
CA SER A 90 -10.66 -4.42 10.00
C SER A 90 -11.88 -3.54 9.78
N TYR A 91 -11.83 -2.62 8.81
CA TYR A 91 -12.96 -1.79 8.42
C TYR A 91 -14.01 -2.62 7.70
N PHE A 92 -13.58 -3.42 6.72
CA PHE A 92 -14.47 -4.31 5.97
C PHE A 92 -15.15 -5.33 6.89
N SER A 93 -14.43 -5.92 7.84
CA SER A 93 -15.00 -6.87 8.81
C SER A 93 -16.07 -6.27 9.71
N LYS A 94 -16.09 -4.95 9.92
CA LYS A 94 -17.11 -4.25 10.72
C LYS A 94 -18.39 -3.97 9.94
N ILE A 95 -18.31 -3.95 8.61
CA ILE A 95 -19.42 -3.55 7.73
C ILE A 95 -20.19 -4.76 7.19
N ILE A 96 -19.52 -5.89 7.02
CA ILE A 96 -20.15 -7.08 6.45
C ILE A 96 -21.16 -7.73 7.43
N PRO A 97 -22.34 -8.18 6.93
CA PRO A 97 -23.30 -8.92 7.74
C PRO A 97 -22.75 -10.30 8.13
N ALA A 98 -22.95 -10.69 9.39
CA ALA A 98 -22.38 -11.91 9.97
C ALA A 98 -22.87 -13.20 9.29
N GLU A 99 -24.06 -13.19 8.68
CA GLU A 99 -24.65 -14.36 8.03
C GLU A 99 -23.97 -14.73 6.71
N ASN A 100 -23.35 -13.78 6.01
CA ASN A 100 -22.72 -13.99 4.70
C ASN A 100 -21.24 -13.56 4.67
N SER A 101 -20.59 -13.44 5.83
CA SER A 101 -19.25 -12.85 5.94
C SER A 101 -18.21 -13.51 5.03
N GLY A 102 -18.30 -14.82 4.81
CA GLY A 102 -17.40 -15.57 3.93
C GLY A 102 -17.46 -15.15 2.46
N GLU A 103 -18.65 -14.87 1.93
CA GLU A 103 -18.84 -14.46 0.53
C GLU A 103 -18.29 -13.05 0.29
N TYR A 104 -18.61 -12.11 1.19
CA TYR A 104 -18.08 -10.75 1.14
C TYR A 104 -16.56 -10.72 1.29
N PHE A 105 -16.00 -11.54 2.19
CA PHE A 105 -14.54 -11.68 2.31
C PHE A 105 -13.90 -12.30 1.05
N GLY A 106 -14.58 -13.26 0.41
CA GLY A 106 -14.16 -13.82 -0.87
C GLY A 106 -14.07 -12.74 -1.96
N ILE A 107 -15.10 -11.91 -2.08
CA ILE A 107 -15.13 -10.78 -3.03
C ILE A 107 -14.00 -9.78 -2.71
N TYR A 108 -13.84 -9.39 -1.44
CA TYR A 108 -12.75 -8.51 -1.01
C TYR A 108 -11.37 -9.07 -1.37
N ASP A 109 -11.14 -10.37 -1.16
CA ASP A 109 -9.87 -11.02 -1.47
C ASP A 109 -9.58 -11.05 -2.98
N ILE A 110 -10.61 -11.28 -3.82
CA ILE A 110 -10.51 -11.20 -5.28
C ILE A 110 -10.11 -9.78 -5.71
N PHE A 111 -10.76 -8.74 -5.18
CA PHE A 111 -10.42 -7.36 -5.50
C PHE A 111 -9.02 -6.97 -5.00
N ALA A 112 -8.62 -7.42 -3.81
CA ALA A 112 -7.29 -7.15 -3.25
C ALA A 112 -6.17 -7.81 -4.07
N LYS A 113 -6.37 -9.08 -4.49
CA LYS A 113 -5.46 -9.79 -5.39
C LYS A 113 -5.44 -9.16 -6.78
N GLY A 114 -6.60 -8.77 -7.30
CA GLY A 114 -6.74 -8.04 -8.56
C GLY A 114 -5.99 -6.71 -8.55
N ALA A 115 -6.12 -5.93 -7.48
CA ALA A 115 -5.37 -4.68 -7.30
C ALA A 115 -3.85 -4.92 -7.24
N SER A 116 -3.41 -5.98 -6.54
CA SER A 116 -1.99 -6.36 -6.48
C SER A 116 -1.43 -6.76 -7.87
N PHE A 117 -2.23 -7.49 -8.65
CA PHE A 117 -1.91 -7.85 -10.02
C PHE A 117 -1.85 -6.63 -10.93
N LEU A 118 -2.85 -5.75 -10.89
CA LEU A 118 -2.90 -4.52 -11.68
C LEU A 118 -1.73 -3.58 -11.35
N GLY A 119 -1.41 -3.39 -10.05
CA GLY A 119 -0.27 -2.57 -9.65
C GLY A 119 1.06 -3.10 -10.21
N SER A 120 1.26 -4.42 -10.13
CA SER A 120 2.44 -5.08 -10.71
C SER A 120 2.48 -4.96 -12.23
N ALA A 121 1.33 -5.13 -12.89
CA ALA A 121 1.18 -5.00 -14.34
C ALA A 121 1.52 -3.58 -14.81
N VAL A 122 1.03 -2.54 -14.12
CA VAL A 122 1.34 -1.14 -14.43
C VAL A 122 2.83 -0.86 -14.28
N ILE A 123 3.45 -1.30 -13.19
CA ILE A 123 4.90 -1.13 -12.99
C ILE A 123 5.69 -1.82 -14.10
N ALA A 124 5.32 -3.06 -14.45
CA ALA A 124 5.93 -3.80 -15.54
C ALA A 124 5.76 -3.08 -16.88
N TRP A 125 4.56 -2.57 -17.16
CA TRP A 125 4.26 -1.80 -18.38
C TRP A 125 5.11 -0.54 -18.49
N VAL A 126 5.22 0.25 -17.41
CA VAL A 126 6.05 1.46 -17.38
C VAL A 126 7.52 1.10 -17.60
N LYS A 127 8.00 0.00 -17.03
CA LYS A 127 9.37 -0.51 -17.25
C LYS A 127 9.60 -0.94 -18.70
N LEU A 128 8.65 -1.65 -19.30
CA LEU A 128 8.74 -2.08 -20.70
C LEU A 128 8.69 -0.90 -21.68
N ALA A 129 7.97 0.17 -21.33
CA ALA A 129 7.91 1.41 -22.10
C ALA A 129 9.19 2.28 -21.97
N GLY A 130 10.23 1.80 -21.28
CA GLY A 130 11.51 2.51 -21.10
C GLY A 130 11.52 3.48 -19.92
N GLY A 131 10.50 3.44 -19.03
CA GLY A 131 10.42 4.29 -17.84
C GLY A 131 11.42 3.90 -16.75
N THR A 132 11.91 4.90 -16.01
CA THR A 132 12.76 4.68 -14.83
C THR A 132 11.94 4.15 -13.64
N ILE A 133 12.62 3.61 -12.62
CA ILE A 133 11.93 3.12 -11.42
C ILE A 133 11.16 4.25 -10.70
N ASN A 134 11.69 5.47 -10.74
CA ASN A 134 11.07 6.65 -10.17
C ASN A 134 9.74 6.95 -10.88
N ILE A 135 9.69 6.86 -12.21
CA ILE A 135 8.46 7.04 -13.00
C ILE A 135 7.45 5.92 -12.70
N ALA A 136 7.92 4.67 -12.53
CA ALA A 136 7.06 3.55 -12.17
C ALA A 136 6.47 3.67 -10.75
N VAL A 137 7.20 4.24 -9.79
CA VAL A 137 6.67 4.53 -8.44
C VAL A 137 5.73 5.74 -8.49
N ALA A 138 6.02 6.73 -9.33
CA ALA A 138 5.17 7.91 -9.51
C ALA A 138 3.82 7.58 -10.13
N SER A 139 3.73 6.60 -11.04
CA SER A 139 2.44 6.13 -11.56
C SER A 139 1.56 5.53 -10.45
N LEU A 140 2.17 4.92 -9.43
CA LEU A 140 1.46 4.43 -8.24
C LEU A 140 0.84 5.57 -7.41
N ALA A 141 1.47 6.75 -7.40
CA ALA A 141 0.92 7.93 -6.73
C ALA A 141 -0.45 8.33 -7.31
N VAL A 142 -0.65 8.14 -8.62
CA VAL A 142 -1.94 8.38 -9.29
C VAL A 142 -3.01 7.40 -8.76
N PHE A 143 -2.67 6.12 -8.60
CA PHE A 143 -3.58 5.14 -8.00
C PHE A 143 -3.91 5.47 -6.54
N PHE A 144 -2.94 5.93 -5.75
CA PHE A 144 -3.20 6.39 -4.38
C PHE A 144 -4.11 7.63 -4.35
N MET A 145 -3.91 8.57 -5.27
CA MET A 145 -4.76 9.76 -5.38
C MET A 145 -6.20 9.39 -5.76
N LEU A 146 -6.39 8.47 -6.70
CA LEU A 146 -7.70 7.90 -7.01
C LEU A 146 -8.30 7.23 -5.77
N GLY A 147 -7.55 6.36 -5.09
CA GLY A 147 -7.98 5.69 -3.87
C GLY A 147 -8.43 6.67 -2.78
N PHE A 148 -7.69 7.78 -2.60
CA PHE A 148 -8.05 8.85 -1.68
C PHE A 148 -9.42 9.48 -2.03
N VAL A 149 -9.64 9.81 -3.30
CA VAL A 149 -10.91 10.40 -3.77
C VAL A 149 -12.06 9.42 -3.61
N PHE A 150 -11.88 8.16 -4.01
CA PHE A 150 -12.89 7.12 -3.85
C PHE A 150 -13.25 6.88 -2.38
N LEU A 151 -12.25 6.82 -1.50
CA LEU A 151 -12.49 6.63 -0.06
C LEU A 151 -13.19 7.83 0.56
N LYS A 152 -12.81 9.07 0.19
CA LYS A 152 -13.52 10.29 0.59
C LYS A 152 -14.97 10.33 0.12
N LEU A 153 -15.24 9.82 -1.09
CA LEU A 153 -16.59 9.75 -1.63
C LEU A 153 -17.42 8.70 -0.90
N ALA A 154 -16.83 7.55 -0.57
CA ALA A 154 -17.47 6.50 0.21
C ALA A 154 -17.75 6.94 1.66
N ASP A 155 -16.83 7.66 2.30
CA ASP A 155 -16.98 8.23 3.64
C ASP A 155 -18.10 9.28 3.71
N LYS A 156 -18.27 10.07 2.62
CA LYS A 156 -19.35 11.05 2.50
C LYS A 156 -20.75 10.45 2.35
N GLN A 157 -20.87 9.16 2.06
CA GLN A 157 -22.17 8.48 2.11
C GLN A 157 -22.44 8.18 3.58
N PRO A 158 -23.32 8.94 4.28
CA PRO A 158 -23.77 8.50 5.59
C PRO A 158 -24.41 7.13 5.36
N MET A 159 -24.01 6.14 6.16
CA MET A 159 -24.56 4.78 6.17
C MET A 159 -26.08 4.84 6.37
N LYS A 160 -26.85 5.08 5.30
CA LYS A 160 -28.28 5.34 5.39
C LYS A 160 -29.14 4.12 5.06
N ASN A 161 -28.56 3.02 4.57
CA ASN A 161 -29.33 1.90 4.03
C ASN A 161 -28.77 0.52 4.44
N ALA A 162 -28.65 0.24 5.74
CA ALA A 162 -28.44 -1.12 6.24
C ALA A 162 -29.54 -1.57 7.23
N GLU A 163 -30.72 -0.93 7.16
CA GLU A 163 -31.94 -1.33 7.88
C GLU A 163 -33.18 -1.25 6.96
N GLN A 164 -33.12 -1.86 5.77
CA GLN A 164 -34.34 -2.22 5.04
C GLN A 164 -34.27 -3.67 4.59
#